data_AF-A0A3D0NJL4-F1
#
_entry.id   AF-A0A3D0NJL4-F1
#
_cell.length_a   1.000
_cell.length_b   1.000
_cell.length_c   1.000
_cell.angle_alpha   90.00
_cell.angle_beta   90.00
_cell.angle_gamma   90.00
#
_symmetry.space_group_name_H-M   'P 1'
#
loop_
_entity.id
_entity.type
_entity.pdbx_description
1 polymer ?
#
loop_
_entity_poly.entity_id
_entity_poly.type
_entity_poly.pdbx_seq_one_letter_code
_entity_poly.pdbx_strand_id
1 'polypeptide(L)'
;MSSNTAAEIVDKLGGSANIESLTHCATRLRFTLHDASGVQQSDLEAVPGVMGAVPQAGDRYQVVIGGGVQTVYNEIKALPGLGGSAGGDDAAAIKAAARAKGPRGKFAWLDGFFEFLSDSFRPILGALLGASLFITFMALMSTLNVIPNWADPREASQLSP
;
A
#
# COMPACT_ATOMS: atom_id res chain seq x y z
N MET A 1 11.59 8.15 23.41
CA MET A 1 11.84 6.75 23.80
C MET A 1 11.49 5.83 22.63
N SER A 2 12.10 6.01 21.44
CA SER A 2 11.56 5.37 20.22
C SER A 2 12.61 4.92 19.20
N SER A 3 13.87 5.33 19.31
CA SER A 3 14.87 5.01 18.26
C SER A 3 15.26 3.54 18.18
N ASN A 4 14.90 2.70 19.16
CA ASN A 4 15.32 1.30 19.18
C ASN A 4 14.27 0.30 18.71
N THR A 5 12.97 0.63 18.77
CA THR A 5 11.89 -0.29 18.35
C THR A 5 12.03 -0.70 16.89
N ALA A 6 12.32 0.25 16.00
CA ALA A 6 12.53 -0.02 14.59
C ALA A 6 13.74 -0.94 14.33
N ALA A 7 14.87 -0.68 14.99
CA ALA A 7 16.09 -1.48 14.85
C ALA A 7 15.90 -2.89 15.42
N GLU A 8 15.30 -2.99 16.61
CA GLU A 8 14.98 -4.28 17.24
C GLU A 8 14.05 -5.13 16.38
N ILE A 9 13.01 -4.54 15.76
CA ILE A 9 12.13 -5.27 14.84
C ILE A 9 12.93 -5.83 13.66
N VAL A 10 13.79 -5.02 13.04
CA VAL A 10 14.59 -5.47 11.89
C VAL A 10 15.58 -6.57 12.28
N ASP A 11 16.25 -6.43 13.42
CA ASP A 11 17.21 -7.43 13.91
C ASP A 11 16.51 -8.76 14.22
N LYS A 12 15.34 -8.72 14.86
CA LYS A 12 14.52 -9.92 15.16
C LYS A 12 13.96 -10.59 13.90
N LEU A 13 13.86 -9.86 12.79
CA LEU A 13 13.49 -10.42 11.48
C LEU A 13 14.69 -10.98 10.70
N GLY A 14 15.88 -11.06 11.29
CA GLY A 14 17.09 -11.56 10.63
C GLY A 14 17.93 -10.46 9.98
N GLY A 15 17.69 -9.20 10.33
CA GLY A 15 18.42 -8.04 9.85
C GLY A 15 17.92 -7.51 8.50
N SER A 16 18.50 -6.38 8.09
CA SER A 16 18.11 -5.68 6.86
C SER A 16 18.25 -6.53 5.59
N ALA A 17 19.25 -7.41 5.55
CA ALA A 17 19.50 -8.30 4.42
C ALA A 17 18.43 -9.39 4.24
N ASN A 18 17.66 -9.72 5.29
CA ASN A 18 16.59 -10.72 5.20
C ASN A 18 15.25 -10.11 4.75
N ILE A 19 15.14 -8.77 4.68
CA ILE A 19 13.89 -8.09 4.32
C ILE A 19 13.90 -7.80 2.82
N GLU A 20 13.08 -8.54 2.06
CA GLU A 20 12.88 -8.31 0.63
C GLU A 20 12.04 -7.06 0.39
N SER A 21 10.96 -6.88 1.16
CA SER A 21 10.09 -5.71 1.04
C SER A 21 9.36 -5.37 2.33
N LEU A 22 9.09 -4.08 2.51
CA LEU A 22 8.36 -3.53 3.64
C LEU A 22 7.26 -2.59 3.18
N THR A 23 6.03 -2.87 3.63
CA THR A 23 4.85 -2.02 3.44
C THR A 23 4.11 -1.82 4.76
N HIS A 24 3.13 -0.92 4.81
CA HIS A 24 2.32 -0.73 6.01
C HIS A 24 0.87 -0.43 5.64
N CYS A 25 -0.03 -0.69 6.58
CA CYS A 25 -1.39 -0.17 6.58
C CYS A 25 -1.59 0.73 7.82
N ALA A 26 -2.84 1.07 8.15
CA ALA A 26 -3.14 1.99 9.26
C ALA A 26 -2.65 1.51 10.64
N THR A 27 -2.47 0.19 10.85
CA THR A 27 -2.10 -0.36 12.17
C THR A 27 -1.03 -1.44 12.14
N ARG A 28 -0.58 -1.88 10.94
CA ARG A 28 0.34 -3.02 10.79
C ARG A 28 1.46 -2.73 9.80
N LEU A 29 2.65 -3.19 10.14
CA LEU A 29 3.77 -3.35 9.22
C LEU A 29 3.67 -4.72 8.56
N ARG A 30 3.98 -4.80 7.28
CA ARG A 30 3.96 -6.02 6.47
C ARG A 30 5.32 -6.22 5.85
N PHE A 31 5.98 -7.29 6.23
CA PHE A 31 7.28 -7.69 5.75
C PHE A 31 7.13 -8.88 4.79
N THR A 32 7.89 -8.84 3.70
CA THR A 32 8.25 -10.03 2.94
C THR A 32 9.73 -10.27 3.20
N LEU A 33 10.05 -11.49 3.62
CA LEU A 33 11.38 -11.92 3.99
C LEU A 33 11.94 -12.85 2.93
N HIS A 34 13.26 -12.98 2.87
CA HIS A 34 13.91 -14.02 2.08
C HIS A 34 13.81 -15.39 2.76
N ASP A 35 13.89 -15.42 4.09
CA ASP A 35 13.72 -16.62 4.90
C ASP A 35 12.97 -16.28 6.20
N ALA A 36 11.76 -16.82 6.36
CA ALA A 36 10.98 -16.66 7.59
C ALA A 36 11.21 -17.76 8.64
N SER A 37 12.00 -18.79 8.34
CA SER A 37 12.17 -19.96 9.22
C SER A 37 12.85 -19.64 10.55
N GLY A 38 13.72 -18.62 10.58
CA GLY A 38 14.41 -18.16 11.78
C GLY A 38 13.63 -17.16 12.65
N VAL A 39 12.44 -16.72 12.22
CA VAL A 39 11.69 -15.66 12.89
C VAL A 39 10.79 -16.23 13.98
N GLN A 40 11.03 -15.79 15.22
CA GLN A 40 10.25 -16.19 16.38
C GLN A 40 9.20 -15.13 16.73
N GLN A 41 7.94 -15.54 16.78
CA GLN A 41 6.82 -14.63 17.07
C GLN A 41 6.95 -13.99 18.46
N SER A 42 7.32 -14.78 19.46
CA SER A 42 7.53 -14.33 20.84
C SER A 42 8.56 -13.21 20.95
N ASP A 43 9.60 -13.28 20.14
CA ASP A 43 10.70 -12.32 20.14
C ASP A 43 10.28 -10.97 19.57
N LEU A 44 9.38 -10.97 18.58
CA LEU A 44 8.81 -9.75 18.01
C LEU A 44 7.79 -9.13 18.96
N GLU A 45 6.98 -9.94 19.64
CA GLU A 45 5.99 -9.47 20.62
C GLU A 45 6.64 -8.92 21.90
N ALA A 46 7.87 -9.32 22.20
CA ALA A 46 8.65 -8.77 23.31
C ALA A 46 9.19 -7.36 23.03
N VAL A 47 9.17 -6.90 21.77
CA VAL A 47 9.68 -5.57 21.40
C VAL A 47 8.72 -4.48 21.91
N PRO A 48 9.23 -3.44 22.62
CA PRO A 48 8.40 -2.34 23.09
C PRO A 48 7.66 -1.63 21.95
N GLY A 49 6.33 -1.60 22.02
CA GLY A 49 5.47 -0.98 21.01
C GLY A 49 4.90 -1.95 19.97
N VAL A 50 5.32 -3.23 19.98
CA VAL A 50 4.66 -4.29 19.23
C VAL A 50 3.48 -4.83 20.05
N MET A 51 2.29 -4.79 19.48
CA MET A 51 1.06 -5.30 20.09
C MET A 51 0.77 -6.75 19.73
N GLY A 52 1.46 -7.28 18.72
CA GLY A 52 1.29 -8.63 18.23
C GLY A 52 2.09 -8.86 16.95
N ALA A 53 2.50 -10.08 16.71
CA ALA A 53 3.17 -10.46 15.48
C ALA A 53 2.46 -11.67 14.88
N VAL A 54 2.24 -11.68 13.57
CA VAL A 54 1.42 -12.70 12.91
C VAL A 54 2.15 -13.22 11.67
N PRO A 55 2.64 -14.47 11.69
CA PRO A 55 3.14 -15.11 10.49
C PRO A 55 2.02 -15.23 9.45
N GLN A 56 2.34 -15.06 8.19
CA GLN A 56 1.43 -15.30 7.07
C GLN A 56 1.95 -16.48 6.24
N ALA A 57 1.16 -16.95 5.27
CA ALA A 57 1.61 -18.03 4.40
C ALA A 57 2.85 -17.64 3.59
N GLY A 58 3.86 -18.51 3.60
CA GLY A 58 5.19 -18.32 2.98
C GLY A 58 6.08 -17.41 3.82
N ASP A 59 6.95 -16.65 3.16
CA ASP A 59 7.94 -15.79 3.82
C ASP A 59 7.39 -14.41 4.20
N ARG A 60 6.12 -14.33 4.58
CA ARG A 60 5.45 -13.06 4.89
C ARG A 60 5.17 -12.96 6.37
N TYR A 61 5.44 -11.79 6.94
CA TYR A 61 5.24 -11.53 8.36
C TYR A 61 4.50 -10.21 8.56
N GLN A 62 3.60 -10.15 9.55
CA GLN A 62 2.94 -8.91 9.93
C GLN A 62 3.25 -8.56 11.38
N VAL A 63 3.58 -7.30 11.63
CA VAL A 63 3.81 -6.77 12.98
C VAL A 63 2.77 -5.70 13.24
N VAL A 64 2.00 -5.87 14.31
CA VAL A 64 0.95 -4.95 14.73
C VAL A 64 1.56 -3.93 15.68
N ILE A 65 1.53 -2.65 15.30
CA ILE A 65 2.09 -1.53 16.08
C ILE A 65 0.97 -0.64 16.63
N GLY A 66 -0.16 -0.54 15.91
CA GLY A 66 -1.23 0.41 16.22
C GLY A 66 -1.02 1.77 15.58
N GLY A 67 -1.51 2.84 16.20
CA GLY A 67 -1.55 4.20 15.60
C GLY A 67 -0.18 4.83 15.28
N GLY A 68 0.92 4.30 15.85
CA GLY A 68 2.28 4.77 15.60
C GLY A 68 2.98 4.13 14.39
N VAL A 69 2.28 3.31 13.60
CA VAL A 69 2.87 2.50 12.52
C VAL A 69 3.65 3.33 11.48
N GLN A 70 3.17 4.53 11.16
CA GLN A 70 3.81 5.41 10.17
C GLN A 70 5.20 5.86 10.65
N THR A 71 5.31 6.20 11.94
CA THR A 71 6.56 6.63 12.56
C THR A 71 7.58 5.50 12.53
N VAL A 72 7.18 4.31 12.99
CA VAL A 72 8.06 3.12 13.02
C VAL A 72 8.47 2.71 11.60
N TYR A 73 7.57 2.78 10.62
CA TYR A 73 7.90 2.52 9.22
C TYR A 73 8.97 3.47 8.69
N ASN A 74 8.85 4.77 8.98
CA ASN A 74 9.83 5.77 8.55
C ASN A 74 11.18 5.57 9.24
N GLU A 75 11.18 5.22 10.53
CA GLU A 75 12.38 4.88 11.29
C GLU A 75 13.07 3.64 10.71
N ILE A 76 12.33 2.56 10.40
CA ILE A 76 12.87 1.35 9.77
C ILE A 76 13.50 1.68 8.41
N LYS A 77 12.86 2.53 7.60
CA LYS A 77 13.44 2.95 6.30
C LYS A 77 14.67 3.85 6.45
N ALA A 78 14.80 4.56 7.55
CA ALA A 78 15.97 5.38 7.84
C ALA A 78 17.17 4.54 8.34
N LEU A 79 16.98 3.25 8.64
CA LEU A 79 18.08 2.37 9.06
C LEU A 79 19.04 2.08 7.90
N PRO A 80 20.35 2.00 8.18
CA PRO A 80 21.36 1.65 7.19
C PRO A 80 21.09 0.24 6.63
N GLY A 81 21.00 0.12 5.31
CA GLY A 81 20.70 -1.15 4.61
C GLY A 81 19.25 -1.29 4.12
N LEU A 82 18.30 -0.49 4.61
CA LEU A 82 16.94 -0.37 4.03
C LEU A 82 16.73 0.97 3.30
N GLY A 83 17.61 1.94 3.51
CA GLY A 83 17.53 3.32 3.00
C GLY A 83 17.83 3.50 1.50
N GLY A 84 17.25 2.67 0.64
CA GLY A 84 17.28 2.81 -0.83
C GLY A 84 15.96 3.29 -1.45
N SER A 85 14.91 3.54 -0.68
CA SER A 85 13.61 4.01 -1.19
C SER A 85 13.08 5.17 -0.35
N ALA A 86 13.77 6.29 -0.47
CA ALA A 86 13.22 7.59 -0.13
C ALA A 86 12.33 8.08 -1.27
N GLY A 87 11.04 8.26 -0.97
CA GLY A 87 10.15 9.12 -1.73
C GLY A 87 9.15 8.42 -2.63
N GLY A 88 7.89 8.83 -2.50
CA GLY A 88 6.88 8.73 -3.55
C GLY A 88 5.90 7.58 -3.41
N ASP A 89 4.62 7.93 -3.44
CA ASP A 89 3.51 7.09 -3.92
C ASP A 89 3.73 6.66 -5.38
N ASP A 90 4.87 6.05 -5.67
CA ASP A 90 5.22 5.64 -7.01
C ASP A 90 4.54 4.30 -7.28
N ALA A 91 3.44 4.38 -8.01
CA ALA A 91 2.79 3.26 -8.69
C ALA A 91 3.80 2.34 -9.44
N ALA A 92 5.03 2.82 -9.71
CA ALA A 92 6.15 2.04 -10.21
C ALA A 92 6.67 0.97 -9.21
N ALA A 93 6.71 1.24 -7.90
CA ALA A 93 7.14 0.28 -6.88
C ALA A 93 6.11 -0.83 -6.67
N ILE A 94 4.81 -0.49 -6.76
CA ILE A 94 3.72 -1.48 -6.77
C ILE A 94 3.77 -2.33 -8.06
N LYS A 95 4.10 -1.72 -9.21
CA LYS A 95 4.29 -2.42 -10.51
C LYS A 95 5.47 -3.39 -10.48
N ALA A 96 6.54 -3.06 -9.76
CA ALA A 96 7.71 -3.94 -9.58
C ALA A 96 7.40 -5.15 -8.67
N ALA A 97 6.70 -4.95 -7.55
CA ALA A 97 6.26 -6.04 -6.68
C ALA A 97 5.21 -6.95 -7.35
N ALA A 98 4.34 -6.40 -8.20
CA ALA A 98 3.36 -7.17 -8.98
C ALA A 98 4.00 -7.96 -10.14
N ARG A 99 5.15 -7.50 -10.67
CA ARG A 99 5.93 -8.23 -11.69
C ARG A 99 6.48 -9.56 -11.18
N ALA A 100 6.72 -9.70 -9.88
CA ALA A 100 7.36 -10.89 -9.30
C ALA A 100 6.39 -12.06 -9.01
N LYS A 101 5.06 -11.87 -9.05
CA LYS A 101 4.10 -12.86 -8.52
C LYS A 101 2.96 -13.32 -9.45
N GLY A 102 3.01 -12.97 -10.73
CA GLY A 102 2.01 -13.39 -11.74
C GLY A 102 2.53 -14.46 -12.72
N PRO A 103 1.68 -15.03 -13.60
CA PRO A 103 2.09 -15.91 -14.71
C PRO A 103 2.91 -15.19 -15.81
N ARG A 104 3.28 -13.94 -15.54
CA ARG A 104 4.08 -13.05 -16.37
C ARG A 104 5.54 -13.48 -16.30
N GLY A 105 6.13 -13.78 -17.45
CA GLY A 105 7.46 -14.37 -17.58
C GLY A 105 7.49 -15.72 -18.30
N LYS A 106 6.35 -16.41 -18.50
CA LYS A 106 6.30 -17.65 -19.30
C LYS A 106 6.25 -17.39 -20.81
N PHE A 107 5.67 -16.26 -21.22
CA PHE A 107 5.49 -15.89 -22.62
C PHE A 107 5.73 -14.38 -22.80
N ALA A 108 6.89 -14.00 -23.33
CA ALA A 108 7.31 -12.61 -23.48
C ALA A 108 6.30 -11.73 -24.25
N TRP A 109 5.54 -12.30 -25.19
CA TRP A 109 4.52 -11.57 -25.95
C TRP A 109 3.31 -11.19 -25.10
N LEU A 110 2.91 -12.04 -24.15
CA LEU A 110 1.80 -11.78 -23.24
C LEU A 110 2.16 -10.65 -22.26
N ASP A 111 3.41 -10.62 -21.81
CA ASP A 111 3.92 -9.57 -20.94
C ASP A 111 3.94 -8.21 -21.62
N GLY A 112 4.38 -8.16 -22.88
CA GLY A 112 4.36 -6.96 -23.71
C GLY A 112 2.93 -6.44 -23.96
N PHE A 113 2.00 -7.34 -24.29
CA PHE A 113 0.58 -6.98 -24.49
C PHE A 113 -0.02 -6.31 -23.25
N PHE A 114 0.11 -6.96 -22.10
CA PHE A 114 -0.45 -6.43 -20.88
C PHE A 114 0.32 -5.20 -20.37
N GLU A 115 1.60 -5.04 -20.69
CA GLU A 115 2.38 -3.82 -20.35
C GLU A 115 1.88 -2.63 -21.17
N PHE A 116 1.67 -2.82 -22.47
CA PHE A 116 1.03 -1.83 -23.34
C PHE A 116 -0.39 -1.48 -22.85
N LEU A 117 -1.19 -2.50 -22.49
CA LEU A 117 -2.53 -2.30 -21.94
C LEU A 117 -2.49 -1.49 -20.63
N SER A 118 -1.60 -1.85 -19.69
CA SER A 118 -1.49 -1.15 -18.42
C SER A 118 -0.99 0.29 -18.58
N ASP A 119 -0.08 0.53 -19.51
CA ASP A 119 0.45 1.87 -19.78
C ASP A 119 -0.57 2.75 -20.50
N SER A 120 -1.47 2.17 -21.29
CA SER A 120 -2.58 2.88 -21.94
C SER A 120 -3.59 3.48 -20.95
N PHE A 121 -3.75 2.88 -19.77
CA PHE A 121 -4.69 3.40 -18.75
C PHE A 121 -4.11 4.54 -17.92
N ARG A 122 -2.77 4.64 -17.76
CA ARG A 122 -2.14 5.66 -16.90
C ARG A 122 -2.59 7.10 -17.18
N PRO A 123 -2.67 7.56 -18.45
CA PRO A 123 -3.11 8.92 -18.74
C PRO A 123 -4.58 9.16 -18.37
N ILE A 124 -5.41 8.11 -18.37
CA ILE A 124 -6.86 8.19 -18.16
C ILE A 124 -7.23 8.09 -16.67
N LEU A 125 -6.39 7.43 -15.85
CA LEU A 125 -6.65 7.23 -14.42
C LEU A 125 -6.88 8.54 -13.67
N GLY A 126 -6.06 9.57 -13.91
CA GLY A 126 -6.22 10.87 -13.25
C GLY A 126 -7.57 11.53 -13.56
N ALA A 127 -8.01 11.45 -14.82
CA ALA A 127 -9.30 11.98 -15.24
C ALA A 127 -10.48 11.23 -14.61
N LEU A 128 -10.41 9.89 -14.55
CA LEU A 128 -11.45 9.06 -13.94
C LEU A 128 -11.57 9.30 -12.42
N LEU A 129 -10.42 9.42 -11.73
CA LEU A 129 -10.40 9.73 -10.30
C LEU A 129 -11.01 11.11 -10.04
N GLY A 130 -10.63 12.13 -10.81
CA GLY A 130 -11.20 13.48 -10.71
C GLY A 130 -12.71 13.51 -10.97
N ALA A 131 -13.17 12.84 -12.03
CA ALA A 131 -14.58 12.74 -12.35
C ALA A 131 -15.39 12.05 -11.24
N SER A 132 -14.86 10.95 -10.68
CA SER A 132 -15.53 10.23 -9.59
C SER A 132 -15.70 11.09 -8.33
N LEU A 133 -14.64 11.78 -7.89
CA LEU A 133 -14.68 12.65 -6.73
C LEU A 133 -15.65 13.82 -6.94
N PHE A 134 -15.68 14.38 -8.16
CA PHE A 134 -16.60 15.46 -8.51
C PHE A 134 -18.06 15.01 -8.48
N ILE A 135 -18.38 13.84 -9.03
CA ILE A 135 -19.73 13.26 -8.99
C ILE A 135 -20.17 13.01 -7.54
N THR A 136 -19.29 12.42 -6.70
CA THR A 136 -19.59 12.20 -5.29
C THR A 136 -19.81 13.51 -4.54
N PHE A 137 -19.00 14.53 -4.82
CA PHE A 137 -19.18 15.86 -4.26
C PHE A 137 -20.55 16.45 -4.65
N MET A 138 -20.95 16.35 -5.92
CA MET A 138 -22.25 16.82 -6.38
C MET A 138 -23.42 16.03 -5.78
N ALA A 139 -23.28 14.71 -5.64
CA ALA A 139 -24.27 13.88 -4.95
C ALA A 139 -24.43 14.28 -3.47
N LEU A 140 -23.33 14.61 -2.79
CA LEU A 140 -23.37 15.08 -1.40
C LEU A 140 -24.07 16.45 -1.30
N MET A 141 -23.73 17.39 -2.18
CA MET A 141 -24.36 18.72 -2.21
C MET A 141 -25.87 18.64 -2.50
N SER A 142 -26.28 17.71 -3.37
CA SER A 142 -27.69 17.42 -3.61
C SER A 142 -28.37 16.80 -2.39
N THR A 143 -27.70 15.84 -1.71
CA THR A 143 -28.22 15.21 -0.48
C THR A 143 -28.44 16.23 0.65
N LEU A 144 -27.58 17.25 0.73
CA LEU A 144 -27.68 18.34 1.70
C LEU A 144 -28.65 19.46 1.27
N ASN A 145 -29.36 19.31 0.14
CA ASN A 145 -30.25 20.31 -0.47
C ASN A 145 -29.56 21.66 -0.78
N VAL A 146 -28.23 21.67 -0.98
CA VAL A 146 -27.50 22.88 -1.40
C VAL A 146 -27.69 23.14 -2.90
N ILE A 147 -27.84 22.07 -3.68
CA ILE A 147 -28.18 22.11 -5.10
C ILE A 147 -29.37 21.18 -5.38
N PRO A 148 -30.16 21.43 -6.44
CA PRO A 148 -31.21 20.52 -6.88
C PRO A 148 -30.64 19.16 -7.31
N ASN A 149 -31.50 18.15 -7.44
CA ASN A 149 -31.08 16.80 -7.76
C ASN A 149 -30.74 16.65 -9.24
N TRP A 150 -29.51 17.01 -9.56
CA TRP A 150 -28.93 16.92 -10.90
C TRP A 150 -28.94 15.49 -11.50
N ALA A 151 -29.07 14.46 -10.66
CA ALA A 151 -29.14 13.07 -11.10
C ALA A 151 -30.58 12.59 -11.35
N ASP A 152 -31.62 13.40 -11.06
CA ASP A 152 -33.02 13.07 -11.36
C ASP A 152 -33.31 13.35 -12.86
N PRO A 153 -33.67 12.33 -13.66
CA PRO A 153 -34.01 12.50 -15.08
C PRO A 153 -35.20 13.45 -15.32
N ARG A 154 -36.05 13.68 -14.31
CA ARG A 154 -37.23 14.56 -14.40
C ARG A 154 -36.90 16.04 -14.25
N GLU A 155 -35.77 16.36 -13.61
CA GLU A 155 -35.27 17.73 -13.50
C GLU A 155 -34.49 18.12 -14.77
N ALA A 156 -33.80 17.16 -15.39
CA ALA A 156 -33.09 17.37 -16.65
C ALA A 156 -34.01 17.78 -17.83
N SER A 157 -35.27 17.33 -17.84
CA SER A 157 -36.25 17.70 -18.87
C SER A 157 -36.82 19.12 -18.72
N GLN A 158 -36.66 19.75 -17.54
CA GLN A 158 -37.11 21.13 -17.29
C GLN A 158 -36.06 22.19 -17.66
N LEU A 159 -34.83 21.75 -17.96
CA LEU A 159 -33.69 22.60 -18.34
C LEU A 159 -33.41 22.60 -19.86
N SER A 160 -34.14 21.81 -20.65
CA SER A 160 -34.13 21.94 -22.11
C SER A 160 -35.05 23.10 -22.51
N PRO A 161 -34.56 24.09 -23.29
CA PRO A 161 -35.42 25.12 -23.87
C PRO A 161 -36.45 24.54 -24.84
#